data_AF-A0A643BQS6-F1
#
_entry.id   AF-A0A643BQS6-F1
#
_cell.length_a   1.000
_cell.length_b   1.000
_cell.length_c   1.000
_cell.angle_alpha   90.00
_cell.angle_beta   90.00
_cell.angle_gamma   90.00
#
_symmetry.space_group_name_H-M   'P 1'
#
loop_
_entity.id
_entity.type
_entity.pdbx_description
1 polymer ?
#
loop_
_entity_poly.entity_id
_entity_poly.type
_entity_poly.pdbx_seq_one_letter_code
_entity_poly.pdbx_strand_id
1 'polypeptide(L)'
;MLLKVKKETPDPPKAEAKAKVLKAKKAALKGVHSHTKMKDPYVTHLLEIQDTAALKAAQISLEDRPHYAIIKFPLTTKSAT
;
A
#
# COMPACT_ATOMS: atom_id res chain seq x y z
N MET A 1 24.71 -14.37 -60.60
CA MET A 1 23.86 -15.31 -59.85
C MET A 1 23.05 -14.51 -58.84
N LEU A 2 21.74 -14.38 -59.03
CA LEU A 2 20.88 -13.54 -58.18
C LEU A 2 19.86 -14.46 -57.49
N LEU A 3 20.16 -14.89 -56.25
CA LEU A 3 19.20 -15.60 -55.41
C LEU A 3 18.16 -14.60 -54.94
N LYS A 4 17.08 -14.48 -55.72
CA LYS A 4 15.92 -13.65 -55.38
C LYS A 4 15.16 -14.35 -54.26
N VAL A 5 15.56 -14.04 -53.03
CA VAL A 5 14.86 -14.40 -51.79
C VAL A 5 13.42 -13.94 -51.94
N LYS A 6 12.51 -14.86 -52.21
CA LYS A 6 11.07 -14.64 -52.07
C LYS A 6 10.85 -14.36 -50.58
N LYS A 7 10.79 -13.08 -50.22
CA LYS A 7 10.25 -12.63 -48.94
C LYS A 7 8.80 -13.08 -48.92
N GLU A 8 8.57 -14.24 -48.33
CA GLU A 8 7.24 -14.75 -48.00
C GLU A 8 6.73 -13.87 -46.86
N THR A 9 6.19 -12.70 -47.23
CA THR A 9 5.45 -11.85 -46.31
C THR A 9 4.31 -12.68 -45.74
N PRO A 10 4.14 -12.75 -44.40
CA PRO A 10 3.05 -13.51 -43.82
C PRO A 10 1.73 -12.98 -44.39
N ASP A 11 0.95 -13.86 -45.01
CA ASP A 11 -0.33 -13.46 -45.59
C ASP A 11 -1.18 -12.70 -44.57
N PRO A 12 -1.83 -11.58 -44.97
CA PRO A 12 -2.65 -10.77 -44.09
C PRO A 12 -3.63 -11.56 -43.20
N PRO A 13 -4.33 -12.62 -43.67
CA PRO A 13 -5.20 -13.43 -42.80
C PRO A 13 -4.44 -14.19 -41.68
N LYS A 14 -3.20 -14.62 -41.92
CA LYS A 14 -2.37 -15.29 -40.89
C LYS A 14 -1.86 -14.29 -39.85
N ALA A 15 -1.60 -13.05 -40.26
CA ALA A 15 -1.25 -11.96 -39.35
C ALA A 15 -2.45 -11.51 -38.51
N GLU A 16 -3.64 -11.42 -39.11
CA GLU A 16 -4.87 -10.98 -38.44
C GLU A 16 -5.32 -11.98 -37.37
N ALA A 17 -5.22 -13.29 -37.65
CA ALA A 17 -5.50 -14.34 -36.67
C ALA A 17 -4.59 -14.24 -35.44
N LYS A 18 -3.28 -14.00 -35.65
CA LYS A 18 -2.32 -13.81 -34.55
C LYS A 18 -2.59 -12.54 -33.74
N ALA A 19 -2.99 -11.44 -34.39
CA ALA A 19 -3.35 -10.20 -33.71
C ALA A 19 -4.57 -10.38 -32.79
N LYS A 20 -5.58 -11.13 -33.23
CA LYS A 20 -6.77 -11.45 -32.42
C LYS A 20 -6.42 -12.29 -31.18
N VAL A 21 -5.56 -13.29 -31.33
CA VAL A 21 -5.06 -14.11 -30.19
C VAL A 21 -4.28 -13.27 -29.18
N LEU A 22 -3.40 -12.37 -29.66
CA LEU A 22 -2.63 -11.49 -28.78
C LEU A 22 -3.52 -10.48 -28.04
N LYS A 23 -4.55 -9.95 -28.70
CA LYS A 23 -5.53 -9.05 -28.07
C LYS A 23 -6.33 -9.74 -26.97
N ALA A 24 -6.75 -10.98 -27.20
CA ALA A 24 -7.45 -11.81 -26.21
C ALA A 24 -6.57 -12.12 -24.99
N LYS A 25 -5.31 -12.51 -25.19
CA LYS A 25 -4.37 -12.79 -24.10
C LYS A 25 -4.07 -11.55 -23.25
N LYS A 26 -3.96 -10.38 -23.89
CA LYS A 26 -3.77 -9.10 -23.19
C LYS A 26 -4.99 -8.73 -22.35
N ALA A 27 -6.21 -8.99 -22.85
CA ALA A 27 -7.44 -8.77 -22.08
C ALA A 27 -7.54 -9.72 -20.88
N ALA A 28 -7.21 -11.00 -21.06
CA ALA A 28 -7.18 -11.99 -19.98
C ALA A 28 -6.17 -11.62 -18.87
N LEU A 29 -5.00 -11.08 -19.24
CA LEU A 29 -3.98 -10.66 -18.27
C LEU A 29 -4.40 -9.41 -17.46
N LYS A 30 -5.31 -8.58 -17.98
CA LYS A 30 -5.81 -7.40 -17.26
C LYS A 30 -6.80 -7.73 -16.15
N GLY A 31 -7.46 -8.89 -16.21
CA GLY A 31 -8.39 -9.36 -15.17
C GLY A 31 -7.71 -9.88 -13.90
N VAL A 32 -6.41 -10.16 -13.93
CA VAL A 32 -5.66 -10.81 -12.81
C VAL A 32 -4.97 -9.77 -11.90
N HIS A 33 -5.22 -8.47 -12.11
CA HIS A 33 -4.74 -7.42 -11.21
C HIS A 33 -5.81 -7.02 -10.19
N SER A 34 -6.42 -8.00 -9.55
CA SER A 34 -7.20 -7.79 -8.33
C SER A 34 -6.59 -8.64 -7.24
N HIS A 35 -5.38 -8.27 -6.84
CA HIS A 35 -4.88 -8.62 -5.52
C HIS A 35 -5.68 -7.78 -4.53
N THR A 36 -6.90 -8.21 -4.26
CA THR A 36 -7.75 -7.69 -3.19
C THR A 36 -6.87 -7.62 -1.95
N LYS A 37 -6.68 -6.42 -1.42
CA LYS A 37 -6.05 -6.25 -0.11
C LYS A 37 -7.01 -6.79 0.94
N MET A 38 -7.17 -8.12 1.00
CA MET A 38 -7.68 -8.76 2.20
C MET A 38 -6.65 -8.44 3.25
N LYS A 39 -7.01 -7.53 4.15
CA LYS A 39 -6.28 -7.30 5.38
C LYS A 39 -6.28 -8.66 6.06
N ASP A 40 -5.10 -9.28 6.13
CA ASP A 40 -4.95 -10.55 6.81
C ASP A 40 -5.48 -10.35 8.24
N PRO A 41 -6.53 -11.08 8.68
CA PRO A 41 -7.14 -10.87 9.98
C PRO A 41 -6.09 -10.91 11.08
N TYR A 42 -5.09 -11.79 10.94
CA TYR A 42 -4.01 -11.95 11.89
C TYR A 42 -3.11 -10.70 12.00
N VAL A 43 -2.75 -10.08 10.88
CA VAL A 43 -1.93 -8.85 10.85
C VAL A 43 -2.70 -7.67 11.44
N THR A 44 -4.01 -7.61 11.21
CA THR A 44 -4.87 -6.54 11.74
C THR A 44 -5.02 -6.64 13.25
N HIS A 45 -5.24 -7.85 13.77
CA HIS A 45 -5.34 -8.08 15.21
C HIS A 45 -4.02 -7.81 15.95
N LEU A 46 -2.88 -8.17 15.36
CA LEU A 46 -1.58 -7.85 15.97
C LEU A 46 -1.34 -6.34 16.10
N LEU A 47 -1.70 -5.56 15.07
CA LEU A 47 -1.57 -4.11 15.10
C LEU A 47 -2.49 -3.48 16.16
N GLU A 48 -3.74 -3.92 16.25
CA GLU A 48 -4.71 -3.44 17.24
C GLU A 48 -4.28 -3.74 18.68
N ILE A 49 -3.71 -4.92 18.92
CA ILE A 49 -3.18 -5.30 20.24
C ILE A 49 -1.98 -4.43 20.63
N GLN A 50 -1.06 -4.15 19.69
CA GLN A 50 0.09 -3.29 19.93
C GLN A 50 -0.31 -1.86 20.25
N ASP A 51 -1.24 -1.29 19.48
CA ASP A 51 -1.74 0.06 19.72
C ASP A 51 -2.45 0.16 21.07
N THR A 52 -3.27 -0.83 21.42
CA THR A 52 -3.95 -0.87 22.73
C THR A 52 -2.96 -0.99 23.89
N ALA A 53 -1.93 -1.84 23.75
CA ALA A 53 -0.88 -1.99 24.76
C ALA A 53 -0.06 -0.70 24.93
N ALA A 54 0.28 -0.03 23.82
CA ALA A 54 0.99 1.25 23.83
C ALA A 54 0.17 2.35 24.50
N LEU A 55 -1.14 2.43 24.21
CA LEU A 55 -2.03 3.39 24.85
C LEU A 55 -2.15 3.15 26.36
N LYS A 56 -2.29 1.88 26.79
CA LYS A 56 -2.32 1.56 28.23
C LYS A 56 -1.00 1.86 28.92
N ALA A 57 0.14 1.56 28.29
CA ALA A 57 1.45 1.89 28.86
C ALA A 57 1.66 3.42 28.97
N ALA A 58 1.22 4.19 27.98
CA ALA A 58 1.29 5.65 28.00
C ALA A 58 0.35 6.25 29.06
N GLN A 59 -0.84 5.68 29.23
CA GLN A 59 -1.78 6.07 30.30
C GLN A 59 -1.15 5.80 31.66
N ILE A 60 -0.72 4.58 31.95
CA ILE A 60 -0.07 4.19 33.22
C ILE A 60 1.12 5.12 33.55
N SER A 61 1.94 5.47 32.56
CA SER A 61 3.06 6.41 32.73
C SER A 61 2.63 7.85 33.06
N LEU A 62 1.43 8.26 32.65
CA LEU A 62 0.87 9.59 32.93
C LEU A 62 0.26 9.67 34.33
N GLU A 63 -0.41 8.61 34.78
CA GLU A 63 -1.03 8.50 36.12
C GLU A 63 0.04 8.34 37.22
N ASP A 64 1.14 7.63 36.94
CA ASP A 64 2.27 7.48 37.85
C ASP A 64 3.20 8.72 37.88
N ARG A 65 2.89 9.77 37.11
CA ARG A 65 3.60 11.04 37.24
C ARG A 65 3.19 11.69 38.56
N PRO A 66 4.12 11.97 39.50
CA PRO A 66 3.78 12.53 40.79
C PRO A 66 3.03 13.86 40.58
N HIS A 67 1.89 14.03 41.24
CA HIS A 67 0.98 15.19 41.08
C HIS A 67 1.61 16.56 41.44
N TYR A 68 2.88 16.57 41.87
CA TYR A 68 3.71 17.75 42.11
C TYR A 68 4.74 18.04 41.01
N ALA A 69 4.93 17.15 40.02
CA ALA A 69 5.90 17.35 38.93
C ALA A 69 5.39 18.32 37.85
N ILE A 70 4.10 18.64 37.83
CA ILE A 70 3.56 19.76 37.06
C ILE A 70 3.74 21.00 37.91
N ILE A 71 4.77 21.78 37.61
CA ILE A 71 5.12 23.01 38.35
C ILE A 71 3.94 24.00 38.27
N LYS A 72 3.24 24.21 39.40
CA LYS A 72 2.17 25.21 39.56
C LYS A 72 2.71 26.47 40.22
N PHE A 73 3.74 27.12 39.67
CA PHE A 73 4.13 28.46 40.16
C PHE A 73 3.26 29.53 39.47
N PRO A 74 2.77 30.53 40.22
CA PRO A 74 2.08 31.67 39.62
C PRO A 74 3.04 32.42 38.70
N LEU A 75 2.59 32.74 37.50
CA LEU A 75 3.35 33.56 36.55
C LEU A 75 3.26 35.02 36.98
N THR A 76 4.35 35.58 37.54
CA THR A 76 4.36 36.94 38.11
C THR A 76 5.19 37.95 37.30
N THR A 77 5.18 37.85 35.97
CA THR A 77 5.88 38.80 35.09
C THR A 77 4.96 39.95 34.71
N LYS A 78 5.51 41.18 34.59
CA LYS A 78 4.76 42.39 34.16
C LYS A 78 4.03 42.25 32.82
N SER A 79 4.46 41.30 31.99
CA SER A 79 3.85 40.93 30.72
C SER A 79 2.61 40.04 30.83
N ALA A 80 2.35 39.46 32.00
CA ALA A 80 1.23 38.56 32.27
C ALA A 80 0.15 39.19 33.18
N THR A 81 0.30 40.47 33.51
CA THR A 81 -0.69 41.27 34.27
C THR A 81 -1.52 42.13 33.32
#